data_AF-A0A3N7FB64-F1
#
_entry.id   AF-A0A3N7FB64-F1
#
_cell.length_a   1.000
_cell.length_b   1.000
_cell.length_c   1.000
_cell.angle_alpha   90.00
_cell.angle_beta   90.00
_cell.angle_gamma   90.00
#
_symmetry.space_group_name_H-M   'P 1'
#
loop_
_entity.id
_entity.type
_entity.pdbx_description
1 polymer ?
#
loop_
_entity_poly.entity_id
_entity_poly.type
_entity_poly.pdbx_seq_one_letter_code
_entity_poly.pdbx_strand_id
1 'polypeptide(L)'
;MAAIIYTVIKEFFVEIHGHPVKARILSPINDEKTFTFQVSSHFKNTSEQEANIPASTFTSYANAERHLLSYLEAFQNTLDLGGDVAPGVNF
;
A
#
# COMPACT_ATOMS: atom_id res chain seq x y z
N MET A 1 -22.59 8.05 -11.57
CA MET A 1 -21.18 8.43 -11.29
C MET A 1 -20.36 8.20 -12.53
N ALA A 2 -19.60 9.19 -12.99
CA ALA A 2 -18.62 9.00 -14.06
C ALA A 2 -17.47 8.12 -13.57
N ALA A 3 -16.91 7.29 -14.45
CA ALA A 3 -15.73 6.49 -14.11
C ALA A 3 -14.55 7.43 -13.86
N ILE A 4 -13.91 7.30 -12.68
CA ILE A 4 -12.68 8.02 -12.37
C ILE A 4 -11.54 7.22 -13.00
N ILE A 5 -10.86 7.81 -13.98
CA ILE A 5 -9.69 7.20 -14.62
C ILE A 5 -8.47 7.56 -13.80
N TYR A 6 -7.68 6.56 -13.44
CA TYR A 6 -6.45 6.73 -12.67
C TYR A 6 -5.23 6.46 -13.55
N THR A 7 -4.21 7.29 -13.37
CA THR A 7 -2.87 7.04 -13.92
C THR A 7 -2.00 6.42 -12.83
N VAL A 8 -1.27 5.35 -13.17
CA VAL A 8 -0.24 4.78 -12.29
C VAL A 8 0.98 5.69 -12.36
N ILE A 9 1.29 6.34 -11.24
CA ILE A 9 2.47 7.21 -11.14
C ILE A 9 3.70 6.37 -10.83
N LYS A 10 3.56 5.43 -9.89
CA LYS A 10 4.66 4.58 -9.45
C LYS A 10 4.12 3.23 -9.01
N GLU A 11 4.83 2.17 -9.38
CA GLU A 11 4.52 0.80 -9.00
C GLU A 11 5.79 0.13 -8.48
N PHE A 12 5.65 -0.62 -7.40
CA PHE A 12 6.69 -1.38 -6.75
C PHE A 12 6.24 -2.83 -6.62
N PHE A 13 7.20 -3.73 -6.83
CA PHE A 13 7.04 -5.14 -6.61
C PHE A 13 8.22 -5.63 -5.77
N VAL A 14 7.92 -6.19 -4.60
CA VAL A 14 8.92 -6.72 -3.68
C VAL A 14 8.41 -8.03 -3.09
N GLU A 15 9.30 -8.98 -2.89
CA GLU A 15 9.00 -10.21 -2.17
C GLU A 15 9.54 -10.09 -0.74
N ILE A 16 8.65 -10.26 0.25
CA ILE A 16 9.00 -10.19 1.67
C ILE A 16 8.68 -11.55 2.27
N HIS A 17 9.68 -12.26 2.79
CA HIS A 17 9.52 -13.59 3.41
C HIS A 17 8.76 -14.62 2.53
N GLY A 18 8.95 -14.57 1.21
CA GLY A 18 8.24 -15.43 0.25
C GLY A 18 6.81 -14.97 -0.07
N HIS A 19 6.38 -13.82 0.45
CA HIS A 19 5.11 -13.20 0.11
C HIS A 19 5.30 -12.08 -0.92
N PRO A 20 4.67 -12.18 -2.11
CA PRO A 20 4.75 -11.12 -3.11
C PRO A 20 3.90 -9.93 -2.68
N VAL A 21 4.54 -8.78 -2.48
CA VAL A 21 3.91 -7.51 -2.13
C VAL A 21 4.02 -6.55 -3.30
N LYS A 22 2.87 -6.17 -3.85
CA LYS A 22 2.74 -5.18 -4.91
C LYS A 22 2.13 -3.91 -4.33
N ALA A 23 2.79 -2.78 -4.51
CA ALA A 23 2.37 -1.49 -3.99
C ALA A 23 2.41 -0.43 -5.10
N ARG A 24 1.37 0.37 -5.25
CA ARG A 24 1.32 1.42 -6.28
C ARG A 24 0.71 2.72 -5.79
N ILE A 25 1.18 3.82 -6.37
CA ILE A 25 0.63 5.17 -6.20
C ILE A 25 -0.06 5.54 -7.50
N LEU A 26 -1.34 5.86 -7.39
CA LEU A 26 -2.23 6.27 -8.47
C LEU A 26 -2.58 7.75 -8.29
N SER A 27 -2.93 8.43 -9.37
CA SER A 27 -3.60 9.73 -9.28
C SER A 27 -4.74 9.81 -10.30
N PRO A 28 -5.91 10.38 -9.94
CA PRO A 28 -6.98 10.63 -10.90
C PRO A 28 -6.49 11.56 -12.02
N ILE A 29 -6.79 11.24 -13.28
CA ILE A 29 -6.47 12.13 -14.42
C ILE A 29 -7.13 13.51 -14.26
N ASN A 30 -8.28 13.55 -13.59
CA ASN A 30 -9.05 14.78 -13.38
C ASN A 30 -8.61 15.56 -12.12
N ASP A 31 -7.70 15.02 -11.30
CA ASP A 31 -7.24 15.66 -10.07
C ASP A 31 -5.79 15.26 -9.73
N GLU A 32 -4.85 16.09 -10.19
CA GLU A 32 -3.41 15.91 -9.98
C GLU A 32 -2.96 16.16 -8.52
N LYS A 33 -3.86 16.59 -7.63
CA LYS A 33 -3.53 16.85 -6.22
C LYS A 33 -3.85 15.68 -5.31
N THR A 34 -4.51 14.67 -5.84
CA THR A 34 -4.94 13.49 -5.09
C THR A 34 -4.11 12.28 -5.51
N PHE A 35 -3.53 11.60 -4.52
CA PHE A 35 -2.71 10.41 -4.70
C PHE A 35 -3.33 9.25 -3.94
N THR A 36 -3.66 8.17 -4.64
CA THR A 36 -4.25 6.97 -4.05
C THR A 36 -3.18 5.90 -3.89
N PHE A 37 -3.04 5.37 -2.68
CA PHE A 37 -2.15 4.26 -2.38
C PHE A 37 -2.92 2.94 -2.39
N GLN A 38 -2.39 1.94 -3.10
CA GLN A 38 -2.92 0.59 -3.13
C GLN A 38 -1.82 -0.43 -2.89
N VAL A 39 -2.12 -1.44 -2.08
CA VAL A 39 -1.22 -2.55 -1.80
C VAL A 39 -1.97 -3.88 -1.90
N SER A 40 -1.30 -4.90 -2.44
CA SER A 40 -1.87 -6.23 -2.70
C SER A 40 -1.96 -7.11 -1.45
N SER A 41 -1.21 -6.75 -0.41
CA SER A 41 -1.08 -7.53 0.81
C SER A 41 -0.97 -6.59 2.00
N HIS A 42 -1.62 -6.96 3.09
CA HIS A 42 -1.55 -6.26 4.36
C HIS A 42 -0.84 -7.12 5.40
N PHE A 43 -0.16 -6.51 6.36
CA PHE A 43 0.42 -7.25 7.49
C PHE A 43 -0.56 -7.27 8.67
N LYS A 44 -0.51 -8.34 9.46
CA LYS A 44 -1.20 -8.49 10.74
C LYS A 44 -0.16 -8.67 11.83
N ASN A 45 -0.20 -7.80 12.83
CA ASN A 45 0.64 -7.95 14.01
C ASN A 45 0.07 -9.07 14.89
N THR A 46 0.91 -9.81 15.61
CA THR A 46 0.50 -10.89 16.52
C THR A 46 -0.48 -10.44 17.62
N SER A 47 -0.46 -9.15 17.98
CA SER A 47 -1.36 -8.54 18.95
C SER A 47 -2.69 -8.05 18.36
N GLU A 48 -2.80 -7.91 17.03
CA GLU A 48 -3.96 -7.30 16.36
C GLU A 48 -4.67 -8.34 15.48
N GLN A 49 -5.98 -8.49 15.67
CA GLN A 49 -6.79 -9.41 14.84
C GLN A 49 -7.06 -8.84 13.43
N GLU A 50 -6.90 -7.52 13.26
CA GLU A 50 -7.23 -6.80 12.03
C GLU A 50 -5.99 -6.56 11.15
N ALA A 51 -6.20 -6.55 9.84
CA ALA A 51 -5.15 -6.25 8.89
C ALA A 51 -4.79 -4.76 8.94
N ASN A 52 -3.49 -4.45 8.88
CA ASN A 52 -3.03 -3.07 8.82
C ASN A 52 -3.29 -2.50 7.42
N ILE A 53 -4.45 -1.85 7.28
CA ILE A 53 -4.89 -1.20 6.06
C ILE A 53 -4.27 0.20 6.02
N PRO A 54 -3.39 0.50 5.06
CA PRO A 54 -2.73 1.79 4.97
C PRO A 54 -3.71 2.89 4.56
N ALA A 55 -3.36 4.14 4.84
CA ALA A 55 -4.12 5.28 4.36
C ALA A 55 -4.16 5.27 2.83
N SER A 56 -5.36 5.32 2.27
CA SER A 56 -5.59 5.10 0.84
C SER A 56 -5.49 6.37 0.01
N THR A 57 -5.54 7.56 0.61
CA THR A 57 -5.54 8.84 -0.13
C THR A 57 -4.64 9.89 0.52
N PHE A 58 -3.85 10.59 -0.30
CA PHE A 58 -2.93 11.65 0.10
C PHE A 58 -3.11 12.88 -0.79
N THR A 59 -2.83 14.07 -0.24
CA THR A 59 -2.85 15.35 -0.97
C THR A 59 -1.48 15.78 -1.50
N SER A 60 -0.44 14.96 -1.28
CA SER A 60 0.92 15.22 -1.71
C SER A 60 1.64 13.92 -2.05
N TYR A 61 2.28 13.89 -3.22
CA TYR A 61 3.06 12.74 -3.70
C TYR A 61 4.19 12.39 -2.72
N ALA A 62 4.91 13.38 -2.20
CA ALA A 62 6.03 13.15 -1.27
C ALA A 62 5.56 12.48 0.03
N ASN A 63 4.34 12.78 0.48
CA ASN A 63 3.75 12.12 1.65
C ASN A 63 3.32 10.69 1.33
N ALA A 64 2.72 10.47 0.15
CA ALA A 64 2.36 9.13 -0.32
C ALA A 64 3.59 8.22 -0.45
N GLU A 65 4.70 8.73 -0.99
CA GLU A 65 5.95 7.99 -1.15
C GLU A 65 6.60 7.65 0.20
N ARG A 66 6.68 8.62 1.13
CA ARG A 66 7.17 8.35 2.48
C ARG A 66 6.31 7.31 3.20
N HIS A 67 4.99 7.41 3.09
CA HIS A 67 4.08 6.44 3.69
C HIS A 67 4.28 5.04 3.10
N LEU A 68 4.48 4.94 1.77
CA LEU A 68 4.75 3.67 1.09
C LEU A 68 6.02 3.02 1.63
N LEU A 69 7.12 3.78 1.75
CA LEU A 69 8.39 3.25 2.26
C LEU A 69 8.26 2.81 3.72
N SER A 70 7.65 3.63 4.58
CA SER A 70 7.41 3.27 5.98
C SER A 70 6.49 2.05 6.11
N TYR A 71 5.50 1.90 5.23
CA TYR A 71 4.61 0.74 5.22
C TYR A 71 5.36 -0.55 4.87
N LEU A 72 6.21 -0.53 3.83
CA LEU A 72 7.02 -1.70 3.46
C LEU A 72 8.01 -2.08 4.55
N GLU A 73 8.63 -1.10 5.21
CA GLU A 73 9.51 -1.34 6.35
C GLU A 73 8.76 -1.96 7.53
N ALA A 74 7.57 -1.44 7.86
CA ALA A 74 6.72 -2.01 8.90
C ALA A 74 6.23 -3.42 8.55
N PHE A 75 5.93 -3.68 7.27
CA PHE A 75 5.53 -4.99 6.77
C PHE A 75 6.65 -6.01 6.96
N GLN A 76 7.87 -5.67 6.53
CA GLN A 76 9.08 -6.48 6.72
C GLN A 76 9.30 -6.78 8.21
N ASN A 77 9.35 -5.73 9.04
CA ASN A 77 9.58 -5.87 10.48
C ASN A 77 8.51 -6.71 11.18
N THR A 78 7.24 -6.59 10.77
CA THR A 78 6.15 -7.37 11.38
C THR A 78 6.31 -8.86 11.06
N LEU A 79 6.74 -9.21 9.85
CA LEU A 79 7.00 -10.60 9.48
C LEU A 79 8.27 -11.14 10.14
N ASP A 80 9.31 -10.32 10.28
CA ASP A 80 10.51 -10.68 11.05
C ASP A 80 10.17 -11.03 12.52
N LEU A 81 9.13 -10.40 13.08
CA LEU A 81 8.63 -10.67 14.44
C LEU A 81 7.61 -11.83 14.52
N GLY A 82 7.36 -12.53 13.41
CA GLY A 82 6.42 -13.66 13.35
C GLY A 82 4.95 -13.25 13.19
N GLY A 83 4.68 -12.05 12.68
CA GLY A 83 3.34 -11.65 12.24
C GLY A 83 2.87 -12.43 11.00
N ASP A 84 1.64 -12.17 10.59
CA ASP A 84 0.99 -12.89 9.48
C ASP A 84 0.62 -11.93 8.33
N VAL A 85 0.37 -12.47 7.14
CA VAL A 85 -0.04 -11.70 5.96
C VAL A 85 -1.52 -11.89 5.68
N ALA A 86 -2.22 -10.79 5.44
CA ALA A 86 -3.58 -10.77 4.96
C ALA A 86 -3.65 -10.32 3.48
N PRO A 87 -4.59 -10.85 2.70
CA PRO A 87 -4.81 -10.36 1.34
C PRO A 87 -5.29 -8.90 1.36
N GLY A 88 -4.76 -8.09 0.45
CA GLY A 88 -5.16 -6.70 0.24
C GLY A 88 -5.95 -6.52 -1.05
N VAL A 89 -5.68 -5.44 -1.78
CA VAL A 89 -6.41 -5.14 -3.03
C VAL A 89 -5.87 -6.02 -4.15
N ASN A 90 -6.74 -6.81 -4.79
CA ASN A 90 -6.37 -7.56 -5.98
C ASN A 90 -6.35 -6.63 -7.20
N PHE A 91 -5.18 -6.43 -7.81
CA PHE A 91 -5.03 -5.59 -9.01
C PHE A 91 -3.84 -5.97 -9.88
#